data_AF-A0A254S073-F1
#
_entry.id   AF-A0A254S073-F1
#
_cell.length_a   1.000
_cell.length_b   1.000
_cell.length_c   1.000
_cell.angle_alpha   90.00
_cell.angle_beta   90.00
_cell.angle_gamma   90.00
#
_symmetry.space_group_name_H-M   'P 1'
#
loop_
_entity.id
_entity.type
_entity.pdbx_description
1 polymer ?
#
loop_
_entity_poly.entity_id
_entity_poly.type
_entity_poly.pdbx_seq_one_letter_code
_entity_poly.pdbx_strand_id
1 'polypeptide(L)'
;MKKFNLTRMASVYVSAALVTSLSFALFACGDNPSPVAPNTHSGESSSSIVGSSSAVSDPSRVIVTDAVIQCDARRTVDDPMLDAAVPPEVYRYVTLENVGFTIKNISMTCDVVIDSLEVSASDSTLYVNVKYDYENAKRCLCKSEIFFKVNTDPVYYSAKELVLNDGGNINFDNKMMIVDLDVVRVEDVPKAYDD
;
A
#
# COMPACT_ATOMS: atom_id res chain seq x y z
N MET A 1 14.93 25.57 41.93
CA MET A 1 14.36 24.22 42.13
C MET A 1 12.85 24.30 41.97
N LYS A 2 12.29 23.84 40.85
CA LYS A 2 10.84 23.72 40.62
C LYS A 2 10.57 22.28 40.16
N LYS A 3 9.84 21.52 40.97
CA LYS A 3 9.34 20.17 40.64
C LYS A 3 8.01 20.33 39.91
N PHE A 4 7.89 19.78 38.71
CA PHE A 4 6.60 19.57 38.04
C PHE A 4 6.30 18.06 38.07
N ASN A 5 5.23 17.71 38.78
CA ASN A 5 4.65 16.36 38.78
C ASN A 5 3.81 16.20 37.51
N LEU A 6 4.15 15.21 36.67
CA LEU A 6 3.39 14.84 35.50
C LEU A 6 2.63 13.54 35.79
N THR A 7 1.34 13.66 36.10
CA THR A 7 0.43 12.52 36.28
C THR A 7 0.11 11.93 34.91
N ARG A 8 0.59 10.72 34.62
CA ARG A 8 0.23 9.94 33.43
C ARG A 8 -1.11 9.24 33.65
N MET A 9 -2.11 9.55 32.82
CA MET A 9 -3.26 8.66 32.59
C MET A 9 -2.91 7.74 31.42
N ALA A 10 -2.70 6.46 31.70
CA ALA A 10 -2.60 5.43 30.68
C ALA A 10 -4.01 4.90 30.40
N SER A 11 -4.53 5.17 29.20
CA SER A 11 -5.75 4.54 28.70
C SER A 11 -5.35 3.27 27.95
N VAL A 12 -5.71 2.10 28.49
CA VAL A 12 -5.47 0.80 27.87
C VAL A 12 -6.66 0.47 26.99
N TYR A 13 -6.48 0.49 25.67
CA TYR A 13 -7.47 -0.04 24.72
C TYR A 13 -7.16 -1.51 24.44
N VAL A 14 -8.07 -2.39 24.86
CA VAL A 14 -8.06 -3.82 24.50
C VAL A 14 -8.96 -3.98 23.28
N SER A 15 -8.38 -4.12 22.09
CA SER A 15 -9.13 -4.46 20.88
C SER A 15 -9.12 -5.97 20.69
N ALA A 16 -10.31 -6.59 20.79
CA ALA A 16 -10.53 -8.00 20.52
C ALA A 16 -10.47 -8.25 19.01
N ALA A 17 -9.57 -9.15 18.57
CA ALA A 17 -9.51 -9.62 17.20
C ALA A 17 -10.58 -10.72 16.98
N LEU A 18 -11.52 -10.47 16.06
CA LEU A 18 -12.45 -11.47 15.55
C LEU A 18 -11.73 -12.28 14.47
N VAL A 19 -11.51 -13.57 14.73
CA VAL A 19 -10.99 -14.54 13.75
C VAL A 19 -12.17 -15.10 12.97
N THR A 20 -12.33 -14.70 11.71
CA THR A 20 -13.29 -15.31 10.79
C THR A 20 -12.59 -16.39 9.96
N SER A 21 -12.94 -17.65 10.20
CA SER A 21 -12.45 -18.80 9.43
C SER A 21 -13.12 -18.87 8.06
N LEU A 22 -12.35 -18.73 6.97
CA LEU A 22 -12.82 -19.04 5.62
C LEU A 22 -12.74 -20.55 5.37
N SER A 23 -13.88 -21.16 5.03
CA SER A 23 -13.96 -22.57 4.59
C SER A 23 -13.74 -22.63 3.08
N PHE A 24 -12.72 -23.37 2.64
CA PHE A 24 -12.49 -23.69 1.23
C PHE A 24 -13.29 -24.93 0.86
N ALA A 25 -14.26 -24.78 -0.06
CA ALA A 25 -14.93 -25.91 -0.69
C ALA A 25 -14.10 -26.37 -1.90
N LEU A 26 -13.61 -27.61 -1.86
CA LEU A 26 -12.96 -28.30 -2.97
C LEU A 26 -14.03 -28.78 -3.96
N PHE A 27 -14.05 -28.24 -5.18
CA PHE A 27 -14.78 -28.83 -6.30
C PHE A 27 -13.90 -29.88 -6.99
N ALA A 28 -14.30 -31.14 -6.87
CA ALA A 28 -13.79 -32.26 -7.65
C ALA A 28 -14.87 -32.71 -8.64
N CYS A 29 -14.58 -32.65 -9.93
CA CYS A 29 -15.25 -33.37 -11.03
C CYS A 29 -14.16 -33.55 -12.10
N GLY A 30 -13.90 -34.69 -12.72
CA GLY A 30 -14.64 -35.95 -12.82
C GLY A 30 -14.21 -36.56 -14.16
N ASP A 31 -13.73 -37.81 -14.11
CA ASP A 31 -13.09 -38.51 -15.23
C ASP A 31 -14.03 -38.93 -16.38
N ASN A 32 -13.37 -39.09 -17.53
CA ASN A 32 -13.75 -39.49 -18.90
C ASN A 32 -14.43 -40.89 -19.05
N PRO A 33 -15.04 -41.29 -20.22
CA PRO A 33 -14.25 -41.81 -21.39
C PRO A 33 -14.83 -41.76 -22.85
N SER A 34 -13.90 -41.65 -23.83
CA SER A 34 -13.64 -42.33 -25.15
C SER A 34 -14.75 -42.82 -26.12
N PRO A 35 -14.45 -43.22 -27.40
CA PRO A 35 -13.32 -42.94 -28.32
C PRO A 35 -13.74 -42.58 -29.77
N VAL A 36 -12.91 -41.86 -30.53
CA VAL A 36 -12.92 -41.88 -32.01
C VAL A 36 -11.48 -41.82 -32.53
N ALA A 37 -11.11 -42.78 -33.38
CA ALA A 37 -9.94 -42.73 -34.25
C ALA A 37 -10.34 -43.37 -35.59
N PRO A 38 -9.55 -43.26 -36.67
CA PRO A 38 -8.38 -42.40 -36.89
C PRO A 38 -8.54 -41.53 -38.14
N ASN A 39 -7.70 -40.49 -38.31
CA ASN A 39 -7.17 -40.20 -39.64
C ASN A 39 -5.81 -39.52 -39.54
N THR A 40 -4.88 -40.15 -40.24
CA THR A 40 -3.45 -39.88 -40.33
C THR A 40 -3.20 -38.62 -41.16
N HIS A 41 -2.57 -37.60 -40.58
CA HIS A 41 -1.76 -36.68 -41.36
C HIS A 41 -0.52 -36.25 -40.60
N SER A 42 0.60 -36.42 -41.29
CA SER A 42 1.97 -36.17 -40.86
C SER A 42 2.16 -34.69 -40.52
N GLY A 43 2.71 -34.43 -39.33
CA GLY A 43 3.03 -33.08 -38.88
C GLY A 43 3.92 -33.13 -37.65
N GLU A 44 5.22 -33.13 -37.90
CA GLU A 44 6.33 -32.55 -37.14
C GLU A 44 6.21 -32.43 -35.60
N SER A 45 7.17 -33.08 -34.95
CA SER A 45 7.53 -32.98 -33.54
C SER A 45 7.48 -31.55 -32.99
N SER A 46 6.78 -31.36 -31.87
CA SER A 46 7.28 -30.53 -30.76
C SER A 46 6.48 -30.85 -29.49
N SER A 47 7.15 -31.50 -28.54
CA SER A 47 6.69 -31.67 -27.18
C SER A 47 6.64 -30.31 -26.49
N SER A 48 5.46 -29.72 -26.37
CA SER A 48 5.23 -28.62 -25.44
C SER A 48 5.13 -29.22 -24.03
N ILE A 49 6.27 -29.20 -23.34
CA ILE A 49 6.33 -29.36 -21.90
C ILE A 49 5.38 -28.31 -21.31
N VAL A 50 4.42 -28.78 -20.51
CA VAL A 50 3.57 -27.97 -19.65
C VAL A 50 4.48 -27.28 -18.63
N GLY A 51 4.99 -26.11 -18.99
CA GLY A 51 5.63 -25.20 -18.06
C GLY A 51 4.55 -24.65 -17.16
N SER A 52 4.41 -25.24 -15.97
CA SER A 52 3.72 -24.59 -14.86
C SER A 52 4.39 -23.24 -14.66
N SER A 53 3.72 -22.16 -15.07
CA SER A 53 4.11 -20.81 -14.73
C SER A 53 3.89 -20.63 -13.24
N SER A 54 4.85 -21.09 -12.44
CA SER A 54 5.06 -20.56 -11.10
C SER A 54 5.18 -19.06 -11.28
N ALA A 55 4.16 -18.31 -10.86
CA ALA A 55 4.21 -16.86 -10.84
C ALA A 55 5.39 -16.46 -9.95
N VAL A 56 6.53 -16.21 -10.60
CA VAL A 56 7.67 -15.56 -9.96
C VAL A 56 7.14 -14.18 -9.61
N SER A 57 6.80 -13.99 -8.34
CA SER A 57 6.43 -12.68 -7.83
C SER A 57 7.66 -11.81 -7.95
N ASP A 58 7.64 -10.87 -8.90
CA ASP A 58 8.69 -9.89 -9.06
C ASP A 58 8.68 -8.97 -7.83
N PRO A 59 9.70 -9.02 -6.95
CA PRO A 59 9.72 -8.22 -5.73
C PRO A 59 9.76 -6.72 -6.02
N SER A 60 10.06 -6.32 -7.26
CA SER A 60 10.04 -4.91 -7.66
C SER A 60 8.63 -4.36 -7.89
N ARG A 61 7.59 -5.21 -7.94
CA ARG A 61 6.20 -4.79 -8.21
C ARG A 61 5.21 -5.52 -7.31
N VAL A 62 4.41 -4.75 -6.56
CA VAL A 62 3.39 -5.29 -5.64
C VAL A 62 2.07 -4.55 -5.81
N ILE A 63 0.97 -5.28 -5.77
CA ILE A 63 -0.39 -4.71 -5.67
C ILE A 63 -0.81 -4.75 -4.21
N VAL A 64 -1.07 -3.58 -3.63
CA VAL A 64 -1.54 -3.39 -2.27
C VAL A 64 -3.05 -3.21 -2.29
N THR A 65 -3.76 -4.08 -1.58
CA THR A 65 -5.22 -4.01 -1.39
C THR A 65 -5.60 -3.28 -0.11
N ASP A 66 -4.69 -3.22 0.86
CA ASP A 66 -4.98 -2.71 2.22
C ASP A 66 -4.53 -1.25 2.39
N ALA A 67 -4.66 -0.45 1.34
CA ALA A 67 -4.35 0.96 1.37
C ALA A 67 -5.53 1.76 1.93
N VAL A 68 -5.25 2.74 2.79
CA VAL A 68 -6.26 3.55 3.46
C VAL A 68 -6.11 5.00 3.04
N ILE A 69 -7.24 5.66 2.79
CA ILE A 69 -7.31 7.12 2.62
C ILE A 69 -8.09 7.70 3.77
N GLN A 70 -7.53 8.75 4.35
CA GLN A 70 -8.22 9.54 5.36
C GLN A 70 -8.36 10.98 4.90
N CYS A 71 -9.55 11.54 5.10
CA CYS A 71 -9.89 12.94 4.82
C CYS A 71 -9.77 13.75 6.11
N ASP A 72 -8.76 14.63 6.19
CA ASP A 72 -8.44 15.37 7.42
C ASP A 72 -9.26 16.65 7.58
N ALA A 73 -9.54 17.33 6.46
CA ALA A 73 -10.30 18.57 6.46
C ALA A 73 -11.15 18.70 5.19
N ARG A 74 -12.47 18.67 5.35
CA ARG A 74 -13.42 18.99 4.27
C ARG A 74 -13.41 20.49 4.04
N ARG A 75 -12.96 20.93 2.87
CA ARG A 75 -12.99 22.35 2.50
C ARG A 75 -14.23 22.64 1.67
N THR A 76 -15.09 23.51 2.17
CA THR A 76 -16.22 24.07 1.40
C THR A 76 -15.72 25.31 0.67
N VAL A 77 -15.13 25.14 -0.52
CA VAL A 77 -14.68 26.21 -1.44
C VAL A 77 -13.90 27.31 -0.71
N ASP A 78 -12.62 27.04 -0.44
CA ASP A 78 -11.75 27.98 0.27
C ASP A 78 -11.28 29.17 -0.59
N ASP A 79 -11.09 30.28 0.10
CA ASP A 79 -10.66 31.59 -0.40
C ASP A 79 -9.32 31.50 -1.17
N PRO A 80 -9.28 31.88 -2.46
CA PRO A 80 -8.10 31.69 -3.32
C PRO A 80 -6.86 32.50 -2.88
N MET A 81 -7.00 33.41 -1.91
CA MET A 81 -5.87 34.22 -1.42
C MET A 81 -5.16 33.67 -0.18
N LEU A 82 -5.70 32.66 0.51
CA LEU A 82 -5.16 32.13 1.77
C LEU A 82 -4.57 30.73 1.69
N ASP A 83 -4.88 29.99 0.63
CA ASP A 83 -4.44 28.60 0.46
C ASP A 83 -3.25 28.49 -0.48
N ALA A 84 -2.06 28.82 0.03
CA ALA A 84 -0.85 28.30 -0.56
C ALA A 84 -0.93 26.77 -0.52
N ALA A 85 -1.00 26.13 -1.70
CA ALA A 85 -1.02 24.69 -1.81
C ALA A 85 0.24 24.12 -1.16
N VAL A 86 0.08 23.49 0.00
CA VAL A 86 1.17 22.81 0.69
C VAL A 86 1.59 21.64 -0.20
N PRO A 87 2.88 21.51 -0.54
CA PRO A 87 3.33 20.41 -1.38
C PRO A 87 3.10 19.05 -0.68
N PRO A 88 2.83 18.00 -1.45
CA PRO A 88 2.78 16.64 -0.92
C PRO A 88 4.09 16.23 -0.24
N GLU A 89 3.97 15.46 0.85
CA GLU A 89 5.10 14.97 1.64
C GLU A 89 4.99 13.46 1.83
N VAL A 90 6.12 12.76 1.85
CA VAL A 90 6.16 11.30 1.98
C VAL A 90 7.03 10.90 3.17
N TYR A 91 6.46 10.07 4.03
CA TYR A 91 7.14 9.49 5.18
C TYR A 91 7.26 7.99 5.01
N ARG A 92 8.40 7.44 5.40
CA ARG A 92 8.65 5.99 5.48
C ARG A 92 8.93 5.59 6.92
N TYR A 93 8.40 4.44 7.31
CA TYR A 93 8.82 3.76 8.53
C TYR A 93 9.12 2.30 8.20
N VAL A 94 10.18 1.76 8.81
CA VAL A 94 10.65 0.40 8.55
C VAL A 94 10.48 -0.43 9.80
N THR A 95 9.83 -1.59 9.67
CA THR A 95 9.68 -2.59 10.72
C THR A 95 10.36 -3.89 10.29
N LEU A 96 10.38 -4.89 11.18
CA LEU A 96 10.95 -6.21 10.83
C LEU A 96 10.15 -6.90 9.72
N GLU A 97 8.83 -6.68 9.66
CA GLU A 97 7.93 -7.41 8.76
C GLU A 97 7.55 -6.59 7.52
N ASN A 98 7.44 -5.26 7.68
CA ASN A 98 6.92 -4.38 6.63
C ASN A 98 7.67 -3.05 6.54
N VAL A 99 7.65 -2.46 5.35
CA VAL A 99 7.94 -1.05 5.11
C VAL A 99 6.62 -0.34 4.88
N GLY A 100 6.33 0.68 5.67
CA GLY A 100 5.12 1.46 5.51
C GLY A 100 5.40 2.87 5.03
N PHE A 101 4.46 3.39 4.25
CA PHE A 101 4.53 4.71 3.64
C PHE A 101 3.30 5.52 4.01
N THR A 102 3.49 6.83 4.19
CA THR A 102 2.42 7.79 4.41
C THR A 102 2.65 8.99 3.50
N ILE A 103 1.72 9.21 2.58
CA ILE A 103 1.72 10.37 1.68
C ILE A 103 0.71 11.37 2.22
N LYS A 104 1.18 12.57 2.57
CA LYS A 104 0.37 13.64 3.15
C LYS A 104 0.18 14.80 2.20
N ASN A 105 -0.77 15.66 2.53
CA ASN A 105 -1.08 16.90 1.81
C ASN A 105 -1.56 16.66 0.36
N ILE A 106 -2.18 15.51 0.09
CA ILE A 106 -2.81 15.27 -1.21
C ILE A 106 -4.23 15.86 -1.20
N SER A 107 -4.69 16.36 -2.36
CA SER A 107 -6.03 16.89 -2.52
C SER A 107 -6.86 15.88 -3.29
N MET A 108 -7.96 15.43 -2.70
CA MET A 108 -8.81 14.40 -3.29
C MET A 108 -10.29 14.74 -3.16
N THR A 109 -11.09 14.16 -4.04
CA THR A 109 -12.55 14.25 -3.95
C THR A 109 -13.03 13.53 -2.68
N CYS A 110 -13.98 14.12 -1.95
CA CYS A 110 -14.53 13.53 -0.75
C CYS A 110 -15.21 12.17 -1.02
N ASP A 111 -15.12 11.27 -0.04
CA ASP A 111 -15.77 9.94 -0.04
C ASP A 111 -15.33 9.04 -1.22
N VAL A 112 -14.13 9.31 -1.77
CA VAL A 112 -13.41 8.41 -2.67
C VAL A 112 -12.69 7.33 -1.87
N VAL A 113 -12.65 6.11 -2.39
CA VAL A 113 -11.88 5.00 -1.81
C VAL A 113 -10.82 4.50 -2.79
N ILE A 114 -9.78 3.84 -2.28
CA ILE A 114 -8.78 3.17 -3.14
C ILE A 114 -9.39 1.85 -3.60
N ASP A 115 -9.46 1.64 -4.91
CA ASP A 115 -9.79 0.35 -5.53
C ASP A 115 -8.54 -0.55 -5.53
N SER A 116 -7.42 -0.02 -6.02
CA SER A 116 -6.14 -0.71 -5.97
C SER A 116 -4.97 0.26 -5.94
N LEU A 117 -3.87 -0.18 -5.33
CA LEU A 117 -2.62 0.57 -5.29
C LEU A 117 -1.49 -0.33 -5.79
N GLU A 118 -0.83 0.04 -6.87
CA GLU A 118 0.31 -0.66 -7.42
C GLU A 118 1.60 0.09 -7.07
N VAL A 119 2.52 -0.59 -6.41
CA VAL A 119 3.84 -0.06 -6.07
C VAL A 119 4.87 -0.75 -6.93
N SER A 120 5.65 0.01 -7.68
CA SER A 120 6.83 -0.49 -8.36
C SER A 120 8.09 0.29 -7.96
N ALA A 121 9.23 -0.40 -7.93
CA ALA A 121 10.52 0.20 -7.61
C ALA A 121 11.42 0.14 -8.83
N SER A 122 12.01 1.28 -9.20
CA SER A 122 13.10 1.34 -10.19
C SER A 122 14.20 2.25 -9.69
N ASP A 123 15.43 1.76 -9.76
CA ASP A 123 16.64 2.42 -9.27
C ASP A 123 16.58 2.80 -7.79
N SER A 124 16.14 4.03 -7.51
CA SER A 124 15.95 4.58 -6.16
C SER A 124 14.63 5.35 -6.02
N THR A 125 13.72 5.16 -6.98
CA THR A 125 12.41 5.80 -7.03
C THR A 125 11.32 4.73 -6.87
N LEU A 126 10.36 5.01 -5.99
CA LEU A 126 9.10 4.28 -5.90
C LEU A 126 8.05 4.95 -6.77
N TYR A 127 7.40 4.16 -7.61
CA TYR A 127 6.27 4.58 -8.40
C TYR A 127 5.02 3.98 -7.78
N VAL A 128 4.14 4.85 -7.30
CA VAL A 128 2.86 4.46 -6.70
C VAL A 128 1.76 4.85 -7.67
N ASN A 129 1.10 3.86 -8.25
CA ASN A 129 -0.03 4.05 -9.13
C ASN A 129 -1.31 3.72 -8.37
N VAL A 130 -2.15 4.71 -8.15
CA VAL A 130 -3.37 4.57 -7.38
C VAL A 130 -4.57 4.62 -8.30
N LYS A 131 -5.39 3.57 -8.21
CA LYS A 131 -6.70 3.53 -8.84
C LYS A 131 -7.76 3.78 -7.79
N TYR A 132 -8.57 4.80 -8.03
CA TYR A 132 -9.66 5.17 -7.12
C TYR A 132 -11.00 4.65 -7.63
N ASP A 133 -11.85 4.30 -6.67
CA ASP A 133 -13.27 4.11 -6.89
C ASP A 133 -14.02 5.40 -6.55
N TYR A 134 -14.73 5.92 -7.56
CA TYR A 134 -15.49 7.16 -7.50
C TYR A 134 -17.01 6.93 -7.39
N GLU A 135 -17.50 5.70 -7.22
CA GLU A 135 -18.93 5.40 -7.14
C GLU A 135 -19.66 6.25 -6.08
N ASN A 136 -18.99 6.54 -4.97
CA ASN A 136 -19.54 7.29 -3.83
C ASN A 136 -19.01 8.73 -3.72
N ALA A 137 -18.26 9.21 -4.73
CA ALA A 137 -17.58 10.49 -4.67
C ALA A 137 -18.56 11.68 -4.56
N LYS A 138 -18.23 12.65 -3.70
CA LYS A 138 -19.02 13.88 -3.50
C LYS A 138 -18.34 15.10 -4.09
N ARG A 139 -19.11 16.14 -4.43
CA ARG A 139 -18.57 17.43 -4.93
C ARG A 139 -17.93 18.29 -3.83
N CYS A 140 -16.91 17.77 -3.15
CA CYS A 140 -16.01 18.54 -2.31
C CYS A 140 -14.57 18.05 -2.44
N LEU A 141 -13.63 18.93 -2.12
CA LEU A 141 -12.21 18.59 -2.02
C LEU A 141 -11.86 18.38 -0.55
N CYS A 142 -11.04 17.37 -0.31
CA CYS A 142 -10.51 17.06 0.98
C CYS A 142 -8.99 16.95 0.94
N LYS A 143 -8.35 17.63 1.87
CA LYS A 143 -6.96 17.36 2.20
C LYS A 143 -6.89 15.97 2.83
N SER A 144 -6.20 15.07 2.16
CA SER A 144 -6.18 13.66 2.51
C SER A 144 -4.76 13.16 2.74
N GLU A 145 -4.68 11.97 3.31
CA GLU A 145 -3.46 11.18 3.43
C GLU A 145 -3.70 9.75 2.89
N ILE A 146 -2.69 9.20 2.20
CA ILE A 146 -2.67 7.79 1.77
C ILE A 146 -1.68 7.05 2.66
N PHE A 147 -2.12 5.93 3.21
CA PHE A 147 -1.29 5.01 3.97
C PHE A 147 -1.31 3.62 3.33
N PHE A 148 -0.12 3.03 3.14
CA PHE A 148 0.01 1.67 2.65
C PHE A 148 1.27 1.00 3.22
N LYS A 149 1.29 -0.33 3.15
CA LYS A 149 2.40 -1.17 3.60
C LYS A 149 2.79 -2.13 2.50
N VAL A 150 4.08 -2.42 2.42
CA VAL A 150 4.67 -3.47 1.58
C VAL A 150 5.56 -4.35 2.44
N ASN A 151 5.80 -5.58 2.00
CA ASN A 151 6.74 -6.47 2.67
C ASN A 151 8.13 -5.85 2.72
N THR A 152 8.90 -6.19 3.75
CA THR A 152 10.29 -5.74 3.86
C THR A 152 11.15 -6.34 2.74
N ASP A 153 11.39 -5.54 1.71
CA ASP A 153 12.33 -5.83 0.62
C ASP A 153 13.33 -4.65 0.46
N PRO A 154 14.63 -4.93 0.20
CA PRO A 154 15.63 -3.92 -0.10
C PRO A 154 15.21 -2.83 -1.08
N VAL A 155 14.42 -3.15 -2.10
CA VAL A 155 13.99 -2.17 -3.08
C VAL A 155 13.08 -1.07 -2.47
N TYR A 156 12.33 -1.39 -1.41
CA TYR A 156 11.39 -0.46 -0.79
C TYR A 156 12.02 0.39 0.32
N TYR A 157 12.88 -0.19 1.18
CA TYR A 157 13.52 0.59 2.25
C TYR A 157 14.77 1.36 1.80
N SER A 158 15.29 1.11 0.59
CA SER A 158 16.44 1.86 0.05
C SER A 158 16.05 3.01 -0.88
N ALA A 159 14.78 3.09 -1.29
CA ALA A 159 14.29 4.16 -2.15
C ALA A 159 14.44 5.54 -1.49
N LYS A 160 14.70 6.57 -2.30
CA LYS A 160 14.91 7.95 -1.85
C LYS A 160 13.79 8.88 -2.28
N GLU A 161 13.15 8.53 -3.39
CA GLU A 161 12.13 9.34 -4.04
C GLU A 161 10.86 8.51 -4.23
N LEU A 162 9.70 9.18 -4.20
CA LEU A 162 8.41 8.60 -4.53
C LEU A 162 7.70 9.47 -5.57
N VAL A 163 7.19 8.83 -6.62
CA VAL A 163 6.34 9.43 -7.64
C VAL A 163 4.94 8.85 -7.46
N LEU A 164 3.98 9.72 -7.18
CA LEU A 164 2.58 9.35 -7.07
C LEU A 164 1.88 9.63 -8.41
N ASN A 165 1.31 8.58 -9.01
CA ASN A 165 0.41 8.68 -10.14
C ASN A 165 -1.02 8.37 -9.66
N ASP A 166 -1.84 9.40 -9.58
CA ASP A 166 -3.21 9.37 -9.09
C ASP A 166 -4.24 9.53 -10.23
N GLY A 167 -3.78 9.48 -11.49
CA GLY A 167 -4.57 9.75 -12.69
C GLY A 167 -4.88 11.22 -12.95
N GLY A 168 -4.55 12.13 -12.03
CA GLY A 168 -4.75 13.57 -12.17
C GLY A 168 -3.56 14.27 -12.80
N ASN A 169 -2.34 13.79 -12.55
CA ASN A 169 -1.13 14.35 -13.14
C ASN A 169 -0.09 13.25 -13.44
N ILE A 170 0.13 12.95 -14.73
CA ILE A 170 1.14 11.99 -15.19
C ILE A 170 2.56 12.60 -15.24
N ASN A 171 2.79 13.74 -14.59
CA ASN A 171 4.12 14.31 -14.54
C ASN A 171 5.01 13.50 -13.59
N PHE A 172 5.74 12.53 -14.15
CA PHE A 172 6.72 11.72 -13.44
C PHE A 172 7.90 12.51 -12.88
N ASP A 173 8.03 13.81 -13.23
CA ASP A 173 9.01 14.71 -12.63
C ASP A 173 8.58 15.22 -11.24
N ASN A 174 7.32 15.00 -10.83
CA ASN A 174 6.84 15.27 -9.48
C ASN A 174 7.34 14.20 -8.49
N LYS A 175 8.64 14.23 -8.24
CA LYS A 175 9.32 13.39 -7.27
C LYS A 175 9.20 14.01 -5.88
N MET A 176 8.68 13.25 -4.95
CA MET A 176 8.67 13.59 -3.53
C MET A 176 9.86 12.90 -2.84
N MET A 177 10.60 13.64 -2.03
CA MET A 177 11.63 13.04 -1.19
C MET A 177 10.99 12.21 -0.08
N ILE A 178 11.48 10.99 0.10
CA ILE A 178 11.05 10.12 1.19
C ILE A 178 11.78 10.54 2.46
N VAL A 179 11.01 10.90 3.49
CA VAL A 179 11.52 11.22 4.83
C VAL A 179 11.44 9.97 5.69
N ASP A 180 12.60 9.50 6.15
CA ASP A 180 12.68 8.39 7.09
C ASP A 180 12.26 8.83 8.50
N LEU A 181 11.26 8.15 9.04
CA LEU A 181 10.87 8.29 10.43
C LEU A 181 11.72 7.34 11.27
N ASP A 182 12.42 7.89 12.27
CA ASP A 182 13.12 7.10 13.27
C ASP A 182 12.09 6.28 14.06
N VAL A 183 11.97 4.99 13.72
CA VAL A 183 11.17 4.05 14.51
C VAL A 183 12.00 3.67 15.73
N VAL A 184 11.73 4.32 16.86
CA VAL A 184 12.26 3.89 18.16
C VAL A 184 11.75 2.48 18.41
N ARG A 185 12.62 1.47 18.35
CA ARG A 185 12.23 0.10 18.70
C ARG A 185 12.04 0.06 20.22
N VAL A 186 11.04 -0.68 20.69
CA VAL A 186 10.82 -0.91 22.14
C VAL A 186 12.07 -1.49 22.82
N GLU A 187 12.90 -2.17 22.03
CA GLU A 187 14.18 -2.77 22.40
C GLU A 187 15.27 -1.72 22.72
N ASP A 188 15.18 -0.54 22.10
CA ASP A 188 16.11 0.58 22.30
C ASP A 188 15.73 1.44 23.51
N VAL A 189 14.58 1.17 24.13
CA VAL A 189 14.19 1.78 25.40
C VAL A 189 15.03 1.11 26.49
N PRO A 190 15.93 1.84 27.18
CA PRO A 190 16.72 1.26 28.25
C PRO A 190 15.76 0.60 29.25
N LYS A 191 15.90 -0.72 29.45
CA LYS A 191 15.17 -1.40 30.53
C LYS A 191 15.51 -0.66 31.80
N ALA A 192 14.51 0.00 32.39
CA ALA A 192 14.66 0.56 33.72
C ALA A 192 15.09 -0.60 34.63
N TYR A 193 16.27 -0.46 35.24
CA TYR A 193 16.72 -1.39 36.26
C TYR A 193 15.69 -1.33 37.38
N ASP A 194 14.93 -2.41 37.55
CA ASP A 194 14.15 -2.66 38.76
C ASP A 194 15.15 -3.01 39.86
N ASP A 195 15.55 -2.00 40.65
CA ASP A 195 16.19 -2.15 41.96
C ASP A 195 15.13 -2.27 43.07
#